data_AF-A0A4D7C8Z8-F1
#
_entry.id   AF-A0A4D7C8Z8-F1
#
_cell.length_a   1.000
_cell.length_b   1.000
_cell.length_c   1.000
_cell.angle_alpha   90.00
_cell.angle_beta   90.00
_cell.angle_gamma   90.00
#
_symmetry.space_group_name_H-M   'P 1'
#
loop_
_entity.id
_entity.type
_entity.pdbx_description
1 polymer ?
#
loop_
_entity_poly.entity_id
_entity_poly.type
_entity_poly.pdbx_seq_one_letter_code
_entity_poly.pdbx_strand_id
1 'polypeptide(L)'
;MMVYAAIFSALYAVFISWFAWPVGNRLGLLDYPDPYGGRKRHAIVTPLVGGLAAVPVFLVAMAVVAYGMEGSQAVTQHAVSSMALLATCLFLLGILDDRFELTPQIRLLVTVGAIGIAATTTRDLSLDFIFSRGSSSRFSSVRLRFW
;
A
#
# COMPACT_ATOMS: atom_id res chain seq x y z
N MET A 1 -5.64 -11.71 21.80
CA MET A 1 -5.72 -10.40 21.11
C MET A 1 -5.62 -10.54 19.59
N MET A 2 -4.52 -11.05 19.04
CA MET A 2 -4.27 -11.06 17.58
C MET A 2 -5.29 -11.87 16.78
N VAL A 3 -5.70 -13.05 17.28
CA VAL A 3 -6.70 -13.90 16.61
C VAL A 3 -8.07 -13.21 16.52
N TYR A 4 -8.51 -12.52 17.58
CA TYR A 4 -9.77 -11.78 17.57
C TYR A 4 -9.74 -10.60 16.59
N ALA A 5 -8.62 -9.88 16.51
CA ALA A 5 -8.44 -8.82 15.53
C ALA A 5 -8.47 -9.37 14.09
N ALA A 6 -7.81 -10.50 13.83
CA ALA A 6 -7.82 -11.15 12.52
C ALA A 6 -9.24 -11.57 12.12
N ILE A 7 -9.99 -12.23 13.02
CA ILE A 7 -11.38 -12.62 12.78
C ILE A 7 -12.26 -11.39 12.53
N PHE A 8 -12.15 -10.36 13.37
CA PHE A 8 -12.89 -9.11 13.19
C PHE A 8 -12.60 -8.46 11.83
N SER A 9 -11.34 -8.44 11.42
CA SER A 9 -10.92 -7.87 10.14
C SER A 9 -11.44 -8.65 8.94
N ALA A 10 -11.49 -9.99 9.03
CA ALA A 10 -12.07 -10.84 8.00
C ALA A 10 -13.59 -10.62 7.91
N LEU A 11 -14.28 -10.56 9.05
CA LEU A 11 -15.71 -10.26 9.11
C LEU A 11 -16.03 -8.88 8.53
N TYR A 12 -15.22 -7.87 8.85
CA TYR A 12 -15.36 -6.52 8.29
C TYR A 12 -15.20 -6.52 6.77
N ALA A 13 -14.16 -7.16 6.24
CA ALA A 13 -13.92 -7.23 4.80
C ALA A 13 -15.10 -7.90 4.07
N VAL A 14 -15.61 -9.01 4.63
CA VAL A 14 -16.78 -9.71 4.10
C VAL A 14 -18.02 -8.83 4.19
N PHE A 15 -18.23 -8.14 5.30
CA PHE A 15 -19.37 -7.25 5.50
C PHE A 15 -19.39 -6.11 4.48
N ILE A 16 -18.27 -5.39 4.30
CA ILE A 16 -18.19 -4.31 3.30
C ILE A 16 -18.36 -4.85 1.88
N SER A 17 -17.80 -6.02 1.57
CA SER A 17 -17.95 -6.64 0.25
C SER A 17 -19.40 -7.08 -0.02
N TRP A 18 -20.10 -7.58 1.00
CA TRP A 18 -21.51 -7.94 0.90
C TRP A 18 -22.41 -6.71 0.70
N PHE A 19 -22.09 -5.61 1.40
CA PHE A 19 -22.80 -4.33 1.28
C PHE A 19 -22.16 -3.38 0.26
N ALA A 20 -21.45 -3.93 -0.74
CA ALA A 20 -20.72 -3.13 -1.71
C ALA A 20 -21.61 -2.15 -2.49
N TRP A 21 -22.82 -2.58 -2.85
CA TRP A 21 -23.78 -1.77 -3.59
C TRP A 21 -24.26 -0.51 -2.85
N PRO A 22 -24.85 -0.61 -1.63
CA PRO A 22 -25.29 0.57 -0.90
C PRO A 22 -24.12 1.47 -0.45
N VAL A 23 -22.94 0.90 -0.16
CA VAL A 23 -21.75 1.66 0.21
C VAL A 23 -21.23 2.45 -0.99
N GLY A 24 -21.11 1.81 -2.16
CA GLY A 24 -20.71 2.47 -3.41
C GLY A 24 -21.66 3.60 -3.80
N ASN A 25 -22.97 3.37 -3.69
CA ASN A 25 -23.99 4.39 -4.01
C ASN A 25 -23.97 5.59 -3.05
N ARG A 26 -23.82 5.37 -1.74
CA ARG A 26 -23.75 6.47 -0.76
C ARG A 26 -22.47 7.30 -0.89
N LEU A 27 -21.37 6.67 -1.23
CA LEU A 27 -20.08 7.34 -1.38
C LEU A 27 -19.87 7.93 -2.78
N GLY A 28 -20.76 7.65 -3.74
CA GLY A 28 -20.61 8.07 -5.13
C GLY A 28 -19.45 7.39 -5.85
N LEU A 29 -19.00 6.23 -5.35
CA LEU A 29 -17.91 5.41 -5.91
C LEU A 29 -18.51 4.35 -6.83
N LEU A 30 -19.17 4.80 -7.89
CA LEU A 30 -19.81 3.93 -8.88
C LEU A 30 -19.14 4.13 -10.23
N ASP A 31 -18.69 3.04 -10.84
CA ASP A 31 -18.17 3.07 -12.21
C ASP A 31 -19.32 2.87 -13.19
N TYR A 32 -19.65 3.91 -13.94
CA TYR A 32 -20.73 3.90 -14.94
C TYR A 32 -20.16 3.56 -16.33
N PRO A 33 -20.82 2.66 -17.08
CA PRO A 33 -20.35 2.31 -18.41
C PRO A 33 -20.54 3.44 -19.40
N ASP A 34 -19.60 3.54 -20.33
CA ASP A 34 -19.55 4.63 -21.32
C ASP A 34 -20.53 4.35 -22.48
N PRO A 35 -21.53 5.22 -22.77
CA PRO A 35 -22.59 4.93 -23.75
C PRO A 35 -22.09 4.83 -25.21
N TYR A 36 -20.96 5.47 -25.53
CA TYR A 36 -20.45 5.65 -26.89
C TYR A 36 -19.19 4.82 -27.18
N GLY A 37 -19.19 3.54 -26.84
CA GLY A 37 -18.13 2.60 -27.28
C GLY A 37 -16.74 2.88 -26.69
N GLY A 38 -16.68 3.47 -25.50
CA GLY A 38 -15.44 3.70 -24.76
C GLY A 38 -14.78 2.43 -24.21
N ARG A 39 -13.63 2.59 -23.55
CA ARG A 39 -12.77 1.50 -23.02
C ARG A 39 -13.45 0.65 -21.93
N LYS A 40 -14.53 1.14 -21.30
CA LYS A 40 -15.27 0.49 -20.21
C LYS A 40 -16.55 -0.19 -20.73
N ARG A 41 -16.46 -1.48 -21.07
CA ARG A 41 -17.55 -2.29 -21.67
C ARG A 41 -18.39 -3.09 -20.66
N HIS A 42 -18.43 -2.70 -19.39
CA HIS A 42 -19.24 -3.44 -18.40
C HIS A 42 -20.73 -3.11 -18.58
N ALA A 43 -21.59 -4.14 -18.61
CA ALA A 43 -23.03 -3.94 -18.81
C ALA A 43 -23.75 -3.38 -17.57
N ILE A 44 -23.10 -3.42 -16.41
CA ILE A 44 -23.68 -3.13 -15.09
C ILE A 44 -22.74 -2.13 -14.39
N VAL A 45 -23.31 -1.19 -13.65
CA VAL A 45 -22.57 -0.24 -12.80
C VAL A 45 -21.82 -1.02 -11.72
N THR A 46 -20.51 -0.84 -11.60
CA THR A 46 -19.69 -1.58 -10.61
C THR A 46 -19.25 -0.68 -9.46
N PRO A 47 -19.55 -1.02 -8.20
CA PRO A 47 -19.13 -0.22 -7.05
C PRO A 47 -17.63 -0.38 -6.79
N LEU A 48 -16.91 0.73 -6.71
CA LEU A 48 -15.46 0.77 -6.51
C LEU A 48 -15.11 0.79 -5.02
N VAL A 49 -15.50 -0.28 -4.31
CA VAL A 49 -15.40 -0.38 -2.84
C VAL A 49 -14.33 -1.36 -2.36
N GLY A 50 -13.59 -2.00 -3.27
CA GLY A 50 -12.56 -2.99 -2.92
C GLY A 50 -11.48 -2.42 -2.00
N GLY A 51 -10.98 -1.22 -2.30
CA GLY A 51 -10.01 -0.51 -1.45
C GLY A 51 -10.58 -0.19 -0.06
N LEU A 52 -11.86 0.19 0.02
CA LEU A 52 -12.58 0.44 1.27
C LEU A 52 -12.73 -0.81 2.14
N ALA A 53 -12.79 -2.00 1.53
CA ALA A 53 -12.80 -3.26 2.26
C ALA A 53 -11.40 -3.66 2.76
N ALA A 54 -10.37 -3.47 1.93
CA ALA A 54 -9.03 -4.01 2.18
C ALA A 54 -8.15 -3.09 3.05
N VAL A 55 -8.11 -1.78 2.77
CA VAL A 55 -7.14 -0.88 3.41
C VAL A 55 -7.43 -0.65 4.90
N PRO A 56 -8.67 -0.37 5.33
CA PRO A 56 -8.96 -0.21 6.76
C PRO A 56 -8.61 -1.47 7.57
N VAL A 57 -8.87 -2.65 7.01
CA VAL A 57 -8.50 -3.95 7.61
C VAL A 57 -6.99 -4.07 7.75
N PHE A 58 -6.24 -3.74 6.70
CA PHE A 58 -4.78 -3.72 6.75
C PHE A 58 -4.25 -2.76 7.83
N LEU A 59 -4.83 -1.56 7.93
CA LEU A 59 -4.41 -0.57 8.95
C LEU A 59 -4.70 -1.04 10.38
N VAL A 60 -5.86 -1.67 10.61
CA VAL A 60 -6.19 -2.26 11.92
C VAL A 60 -5.22 -3.40 12.26
N ALA A 61 -4.90 -4.26 11.28
CA ALA A 61 -3.92 -5.31 11.48
C ALA A 61 -2.54 -4.76 11.84
N MET A 62 -2.09 -3.71 11.13
CA MET A 62 -0.82 -3.02 11.44
C MET A 62 -0.83 -2.37 12.82
N ALA A 63 -1.94 -1.75 13.23
CA ALA A 63 -2.07 -1.18 14.57
C ALA A 63 -1.97 -2.28 15.66
N VAL A 64 -2.68 -3.40 15.48
CA VAL A 64 -2.63 -4.53 16.43
C VAL A 64 -1.23 -5.13 16.51
N VAL A 65 -0.52 -5.23 15.39
CA VAL A 65 0.89 -5.64 15.38
C VAL A 65 1.74 -4.62 16.14
N ALA A 66 1.58 -3.32 15.88
CA ALA A 66 2.35 -2.27 16.55
C ALA A 66 2.15 -2.28 18.08
N TYR A 67 0.91 -2.44 18.56
CA TYR A 67 0.59 -2.54 19.99
C TYR A 67 0.99 -3.88 20.61
N GLY A 68 0.87 -4.99 19.87
CA GLY A 68 1.28 -6.32 20.34
C GLY A 68 2.80 -6.49 20.45
N MET A 69 3.57 -5.54 19.91
CA MET A 69 5.02 -5.53 19.89
C MET A 69 5.65 -4.71 21.03
N GLU A 70 4.92 -4.48 22.13
CA GLU A 70 5.46 -3.90 23.37
C GLU A 70 6.73 -4.65 23.81
N GLY A 71 7.90 -4.01 23.68
CA GLY A 71 9.22 -4.59 23.99
C GLY A 71 10.07 -5.01 22.78
N SER A 72 9.58 -4.88 21.55
CA SER A 72 10.37 -5.13 20.33
C SER A 72 11.33 -3.97 20.00
N GLN A 73 12.30 -4.23 19.12
CA GLN A 73 13.26 -3.20 18.67
C GLN A 73 12.53 -2.01 18.04
N ALA A 74 12.90 -0.78 18.42
CA ALA A 74 12.34 0.46 17.90
C ALA A 74 12.33 0.53 16.36
N VAL A 75 13.30 -0.13 15.71
CA VAL A 75 13.41 -0.25 14.25
C VAL A 75 12.15 -0.87 13.63
N THR A 76 11.60 -1.93 14.23
CA THR A 76 10.42 -2.61 13.69
C THR A 76 9.16 -1.77 13.87
N GLN A 77 9.03 -1.02 14.96
CA GLN A 77 7.91 -0.09 15.17
C GLN A 77 7.92 1.07 14.16
N HIS A 78 9.09 1.62 13.85
CA HIS A 78 9.22 2.63 12.80
C HIS A 78 8.89 2.08 11.40
N ALA A 79 9.25 0.83 11.10
CA ALA A 79 8.89 0.18 9.84
C ALA A 79 7.37 -0.02 9.70
N VAL A 80 6.70 -0.49 10.75
CA VAL A 80 5.24 -0.72 10.73
C VAL A 80 4.46 0.60 10.57
N SER A 81 4.86 1.64 11.29
CA SER A 81 4.20 2.96 11.20
C SER A 81 4.41 3.65 9.85
N SER A 82 5.62 3.57 9.27
CA SER A 82 5.89 4.09 7.92
C SER A 82 5.12 3.35 6.83
N MET A 83 5.01 2.02 6.92
CA MET A 83 4.18 1.21 6.01
C MET A 83 2.68 1.57 6.12
N ALA A 84 2.17 1.75 7.34
CA ALA A 84 0.78 2.15 7.56
C ALA A 84 0.49 3.54 6.98
N LEU A 85 1.41 4.50 7.15
CA LEU A 85 1.31 5.83 6.58
C LEU A 85 1.31 5.79 5.05
N LEU A 86 2.22 5.01 4.44
CA LEU A 86 2.28 4.83 2.99
C LEU A 86 0.97 4.24 2.44
N ALA A 87 0.49 3.15 3.05
CA ALA A 87 -0.77 2.51 2.65
C ALA A 87 -1.95 3.48 2.73
N THR A 88 -1.99 4.32 3.77
CA THR A 88 -3.02 5.37 3.92
C THR A 88 -2.93 6.42 2.83
N CYS A 89 -1.71 6.89 2.52
CA CYS A 89 -1.48 7.89 1.48
C CYS A 89 -1.90 7.39 0.10
N LEU A 90 -1.52 6.17 -0.27
CA LEU A 90 -1.89 5.54 -1.54
C LEU A 90 -3.40 5.27 -1.63
N PHE A 91 -4.02 4.89 -0.52
CA PHE A 91 -5.47 4.70 -0.47
C PHE A 91 -6.25 6.00 -0.66
N LEU A 92 -5.83 7.08 0.02
CA LEU A 92 -6.42 8.39 -0.18
C LEU A 92 -6.21 8.89 -1.61
N LEU A 93 -5.03 8.65 -2.19
CA LEU A 93 -4.77 8.95 -3.60
C LEU A 93 -5.71 8.17 -4.52
N GLY A 94 -5.96 6.89 -4.24
CA GLY A 94 -6.91 6.08 -4.99
C GLY A 94 -8.33 6.63 -4.92
N ILE A 95 -8.82 6.96 -3.72
CA ILE A 95 -10.14 7.59 -3.55
C ILE A 95 -10.22 8.94 -4.28
N LEU A 96 -9.13 9.72 -4.26
CA LEU A 96 -9.08 11.01 -4.93
C LEU A 96 -9.06 10.85 -6.46
N ASP A 97 -8.30 9.88 -6.97
CA ASP A 97 -8.27 9.50 -8.40
C ASP A 97 -9.66 9.08 -8.88
N ASP A 98 -10.36 8.28 -8.08
CA ASP A 98 -11.72 7.80 -8.39
C ASP A 98 -12.76 8.94 -8.41
N ARG A 99 -12.53 10.03 -7.67
CA ARG A 99 -13.46 11.18 -7.61
C ARG A 99 -13.15 12.28 -8.61
N PHE A 100 -11.87 12.53 -8.90
CA PHE A 100 -11.44 13.68 -9.68
C PHE A 100 -10.86 13.30 -11.05
N GLU A 101 -10.83 12.01 -11.41
CA GLU A 101 -10.25 11.48 -12.65
C GLU A 101 -8.88 12.11 -12.94
N LEU A 102 -7.94 11.93 -12.01
CA LEU A 102 -6.66 12.62 -12.07
C LEU A 102 -5.89 12.22 -13.33
N THR A 103 -5.13 13.17 -13.87
CA THR A 103 -4.29 12.88 -15.03
C THR A 103 -3.20 11.86 -14.66
N PRO A 104 -2.81 10.97 -15.60
CA PRO A 104 -1.82 9.93 -15.32
C PRO A 104 -0.49 10.46 -14.78
N GLN A 105 -0.12 11.69 -15.17
CA GLN A 105 1.10 12.36 -14.73
C GLN A 105 1.06 12.70 -13.24
N ILE A 106 -0.06 13.27 -12.75
CA ILE A 106 -0.23 13.61 -11.34
C ILE A 106 -0.21 12.35 -10.49
N ARG A 107 -0.94 11.30 -10.91
CA ARG A 107 -0.97 10.02 -10.20
C ARG A 107 0.42 9.41 -10.06
N LEU A 108 1.21 9.46 -11.14
CA LEU A 108 2.58 8.95 -11.13
C LEU A 108 3.48 9.78 -10.19
N LEU A 109 3.44 11.11 -10.28
CA LEU A 109 4.23 11.99 -9.43
C LEU A 109 3.93 11.80 -7.94
N VAL A 110 2.65 11.74 -7.57
CA VAL A 110 2.26 11.55 -6.16
C VAL A 110 2.64 10.16 -5.66
N THR A 111 2.44 9.11 -6.47
CA THR A 111 2.80 7.74 -6.08
C THR A 111 4.31 7.60 -5.90
N VAL A 112 5.10 8.12 -6.84
CA VAL A 112 6.57 8.10 -6.75
C VAL A 112 7.04 8.91 -5.54
N GLY A 113 6.45 10.08 -5.29
CA GLY A 113 6.75 10.89 -4.10
C GLY A 113 6.45 10.15 -2.80
N ALA A 114 5.27 9.53 -2.68
CA ALA A 114 4.87 8.78 -1.49
C ALA A 114 5.80 7.59 -1.21
N ILE A 115 6.15 6.81 -2.25
CA ILE A 115 7.08 5.68 -2.14
C ILE A 115 8.48 6.18 -1.79
N GLY A 116 8.94 7.27 -2.40
CA GLY A 116 10.24 7.87 -2.11
C GLY A 116 10.39 8.30 -0.64
N ILE A 117 9.37 8.96 -0.09
CA ILE A 117 9.34 9.37 1.32
C ILE A 117 9.36 8.14 2.24
N ALA A 118 8.59 7.10 1.91
CA ALA A 118 8.59 5.86 2.69
C ALA A 118 9.96 5.18 2.64
N ALA A 119 10.60 5.13 1.46
CA ALA A 119 11.92 4.54 1.28
C ALA A 119 13.02 5.26 2.09
N THR A 120 12.94 6.58 2.27
CA THR A 120 13.89 7.32 3.12
C THR A 120 13.61 7.17 4.61
N THR A 121 12.36 6.85 4.99
CA THR A 121 11.95 6.77 6.39
C THR A 121 12.20 5.38 6.99
N THR A 122 12.09 4.33 6.18
CA THR A 122 12.24 2.95 6.62
C THR A 122 13.65 2.45 6.31
N ARG A 123 14.46 2.16 7.35
CA ARG A 123 15.86 1.69 7.17
C ARG A 123 15.97 0.40 6.35
N ASP A 124 15.01 -0.52 6.49
CA ASP A 124 14.98 -1.78 5.72
C ASP A 124 14.60 -1.57 4.24
N LEU A 125 13.96 -0.44 3.91
CA LEU A 125 13.59 -0.06 2.56
C LEU A 125 14.59 0.93 1.94
N SER A 126 15.56 1.41 2.72
CA SER A 126 16.59 2.33 2.25
C SER A 126 17.50 1.62 1.26
N LEU A 127 17.71 2.26 0.11
CA LEU A 127 18.64 1.82 -0.94
C LEU A 127 20.10 1.80 -0.44
N ASP A 128 20.37 2.33 0.75
CA ASP A 128 21.66 2.23 1.43
C ASP A 128 22.12 0.78 1.56
N PHE A 129 21.22 -0.19 1.72
CA PHE A 129 21.63 -1.60 1.75
C PHE A 129 22.29 -2.04 0.43
N ILE A 130 21.80 -1.55 -0.71
CA ILE A 130 22.34 -1.84 -2.04
C ILE A 130 23.66 -1.10 -2.25
N PHE A 131 23.74 0.19 -1.87
CA PHE A 131 24.96 0.98 -2.00
C PHE A 131 26.07 0.55 -1.01
N SER A 132 25.71 0.12 0.20
CA SER A 132 26.65 -0.32 1.25
C SER A 132 27.37 -1.64 0.87
N ARG A 133 26.73 -2.49 0.04
CA ARG A 133 27.38 -3.71 -0.49
C ARG A 133 28.34 -3.45 -1.67
N GLY A 134 28.24 -2.30 -2.34
CA GLY A 134 29.14 -1.92 -3.45
C GLY A 134 30.53 -1.47 -3.00
N SER A 135 30.73 -1.22 -1.70
CA SER A 135 31.97 -0.68 -1.13
C SER A 135 32.95 -1.76 -0.62
N SER A 136 32.58 -3.06 -0.67
CA SER A 136 33.39 -4.15 -0.08
C SER A 136 34.04 -5.11 -1.08
N SER A 137 34.00 -4.86 -2.39
CA SER A 137 34.87 -5.55 -3.36
C SER A 137 36.23 -4.85 -3.43
N ARG A 138 36.97 -4.90 -2.30
CA ARG A 138 38.40 -4.64 -2.28
C ARG A 138 39.04 -5.67 -3.21
N PHE A 139 39.44 -5.23 -4.40
CA PHE A 139 40.16 -5.99 -5.41
C PHE A 139 41.35 -6.69 -4.73
N SER A 140 41.17 -7.94 -4.31
CA SER A 140 42.27 -8.79 -3.90
C SER A 140 42.98 -9.15 -5.19
N SER A 141 44.15 -8.55 -5.37
CA SER A 141 45.09 -8.86 -6.43
C SER A 141 45.28 -10.38 -6.51
N VAL A 142 44.66 -11.01 -7.51
CA VAL A 142 45.02 -12.36 -7.95
C VAL A 142 46.44 -12.26 -8.48
N ARG A 143 47.40 -12.56 -7.62
CA ARG A 143 48.80 -12.72 -8.00
C ARG A 143 48.91 -14.04 -8.75
N LEU A 144 48.86 -13.96 -10.08
CA LEU A 144 49.22 -15.07 -10.96
C LEU A 144 50.66 -15.50 -10.60
N ARG A 145 50.81 -16.67 -9.98
CA ARG A 145 52.09 -17.36 -9.85
C ARG A 145 52.23 -18.26 -11.07
N PHE A 146 53.08 -17.83 -12.00
CA PHE A 146 53.68 -18.70 -12.99
C PHE A 146 54.54 -19.76 -12.27
N TRP A 147 54.32 -21.02 -12.63
CA TRP A 147 55.32 -22.08 -12.63
C TRP A 147 55.35 -22.66 -14.04
#